data_AF-A0A497I686-F1
#
_entry.id   AF-A0A497I686-F1
#
_cell.length_a   1.000
_cell.length_b   1.000
_cell.length_c   1.000
_cell.angle_alpha   90.00
_cell.angle_beta   90.00
_cell.angle_gamma   90.00
#
_symmetry.space_group_name_H-M   'P 1'
#
loop_
_entity.id
_entity.type
_entity.pdbx_description
1 polymer ?
#
loop_
_entity_poly.entity_id
_entity_poly.type
_entity_poly.pdbx_seq_one_letter_code
_entity_poly.pdbx_strand_id
1 'polypeptide(L)'
;MGKVIVFCCDAAYYGLNMVSKLIELPEEVEVVRVPCLGGVEFEAVVRALLDSVNVVLAGCHQNNCKNIDGSRLAKMRVELLRRMLEFIGMDADRVKHLEISTYEGLKLVEFLNEFATR
;
A
#
# COMPACT_ATOMS: atom_id res chain seq x y z
N MET A 1 14.78 -4.74 -10.58
CA MET A 1 13.48 -5.11 -10.00
C MET A 1 13.59 -5.01 -8.48
N GLY A 2 12.97 -3.99 -7.90
CA GLY A 2 12.89 -3.83 -6.44
C GLY A 2 11.68 -4.57 -5.90
N LYS A 3 11.81 -5.22 -4.75
CA LYS A 3 10.66 -5.86 -4.08
C LYS A 3 9.63 -4.81 -3.68
N VAL A 4 8.35 -5.17 -3.74
CA VAL A 4 7.24 -4.33 -3.30
C VAL A 4 6.44 -5.08 -2.24
N ILE A 5 6.24 -4.48 -1.07
CA ILE A 5 5.30 -4.99 -0.06
C ILE A 5 4.04 -4.13 -0.08
N VAL A 6 2.89 -4.79 -0.17
CA VAL A 6 1.57 -4.13 -0.17
C VAL A 6 0.82 -4.53 1.09
N PHE A 7 0.68 -3.59 2.02
CA PHE A 7 -0.26 -3.75 3.14
C PHE A 7 -1.67 -3.46 2.62
N CYS A 8 -2.46 -4.52 2.46
CA CYS A 8 -3.84 -4.44 2.00
C CYS A 8 -4.80 -4.59 3.18
N CYS A 9 -5.63 -3.57 3.43
CA CYS A 9 -6.75 -3.77 4.35
C CYS A 9 -7.74 -4.81 3.79
N ASP A 10 -8.56 -5.42 4.65
CA ASP A 10 -9.53 -6.43 4.23
C ASP A 10 -10.38 -6.01 3.02
N ALA A 11 -10.91 -4.77 3.01
CA ALA A 11 -11.74 -4.30 1.90
C ALA A 11 -10.98 -4.23 0.56
N ALA A 12 -9.74 -3.72 0.59
CA ALA A 12 -8.88 -3.67 -0.58
C ALA A 12 -8.45 -5.08 -1.03
N TYR A 13 -8.13 -5.95 -0.07
CA TYR A 13 -7.77 -7.35 -0.35
C TYR A 13 -8.92 -8.13 -1.00
N TYR A 14 -10.17 -7.91 -0.55
CA TYR A 14 -11.33 -8.51 -1.22
C TYR A 14 -11.43 -8.08 -2.68
N GLY A 15 -11.26 -6.78 -2.96
CA GLY A 15 -11.25 -6.28 -4.34
C GLY A 15 -10.11 -6.88 -5.17
N LEU A 16 -8.90 -6.95 -4.60
CA LEU A 16 -7.74 -7.57 -5.24
C LEU A 16 -8.02 -9.03 -5.61
N ASN A 17 -8.55 -9.82 -4.68
CA ASN A 17 -8.82 -11.24 -4.87
C ASN A 17 -9.92 -11.52 -5.90
N MET A 18 -10.79 -10.55 -6.18
CA MET A 18 -11.78 -10.67 -7.26
C MET A 18 -11.14 -10.57 -8.64
N VAL A 19 -10.03 -9.82 -8.77
CA VAL A 19 -9.37 -9.55 -10.06
C VAL A 19 -8.12 -10.41 -10.26
N SER A 20 -7.49 -10.90 -9.19
CA SER A 20 -6.27 -11.72 -9.25
C SER A 20 -6.41 -13.03 -10.04
N LYS A 21 -7.65 -13.49 -10.30
CA LYS A 21 -7.92 -14.64 -11.18
C LYS A 21 -7.83 -14.32 -12.67
N LEU A 22 -7.83 -13.04 -13.03
CA LEU A 22 -7.84 -12.54 -14.41
C LEU A 22 -6.51 -11.86 -14.76
N ILE A 23 -5.90 -11.18 -13.78
CA ILE A 23 -4.68 -10.41 -13.97
C ILE A 23 -3.73 -10.77 -12.84
N GLU A 24 -2.58 -11.33 -13.20
CA GLU A 24 -1.54 -11.70 -12.26
C GLU A 24 -0.79 -10.46 -11.75
N LEU A 25 -0.29 -10.55 -10.52
CA LEU A 25 0.64 -9.57 -9.98
C LEU A 25 2.07 -9.98 -10.35
N PRO A 26 3.00 -9.01 -10.49
CA PRO A 26 4.42 -9.32 -10.65
C PRO A 26 4.96 -10.14 -9.46
N GLU A 27 5.95 -11.00 -9.70
CA GLU A 27 6.56 -11.85 -8.66
C GLU A 27 7.23 -11.04 -7.54
N GLU A 28 7.58 -9.79 -7.81
CA GLU A 28 8.18 -8.86 -6.85
C GLU A 28 7.17 -8.31 -5.82
N VAL A 29 5.88 -8.46 -6.09
CA VAL A 29 4.81 -7.90 -5.26
C VAL A 29 4.35 -8.92 -4.22
N GLU A 30 4.68 -8.65 -2.96
CA GLU A 30 4.20 -9.41 -1.82
C GLU A 30 3.00 -8.70 -1.16
N VAL A 31 1.87 -9.40 -1.07
CA VAL A 31 0.64 -8.86 -0.48
C VAL A 31 0.51 -9.30 0.97
N VAL A 32 0.59 -8.33 1.89
CA VAL A 32 0.35 -8.52 3.32
C VAL A 32 -1.07 -8.08 3.64
N ARG A 33 -1.95 -9.06 3.87
CA ARG A 33 -3.32 -8.80 4.29
C ARG A 33 -3.36 -8.37 5.77
N VAL A 34 -4.03 -7.26 6.05
CA VAL A 34 -4.30 -6.78 7.41
C VAL A 34 -5.79 -6.47 7.61
N PRO A 35 -6.34 -6.58 8.83
CA PRO A 35 -7.74 -6.22 9.08
C PRO A 35 -8.02 -4.75 8.75
N CYS A 36 -7.06 -3.87 9.04
CA CYS A 36 -7.14 -2.44 8.77
C CYS A 36 -5.74 -1.83 8.67
N LEU A 37 -5.58 -0.80 7.82
CA LEU A 37 -4.35 0.00 7.79
C LEU A 37 -4.07 0.72 9.11
N GLY A 38 -5.11 0.99 9.92
CA GLY A 38 -4.94 1.63 11.23
C GLY A 38 -4.08 0.80 12.21
N GLY A 39 -4.06 -0.53 12.05
CA GLY A 39 -3.25 -1.44 12.83
C GLY A 39 -1.90 -1.80 12.20
N VAL A 40 -1.54 -1.18 11.07
CA VAL A 40 -0.19 -1.34 10.50
C VAL A 40 0.76 -0.54 11.38
N GLU A 41 1.68 -1.26 12.02
CA GLU A 41 2.75 -0.68 12.80
C GLU A 41 3.70 0.08 11.88
N PHE A 42 3.96 1.34 12.21
CA PHE A 42 4.76 2.23 11.38
C PHE A 42 6.23 1.77 11.27
N GLU A 43 6.73 1.10 12.32
CA GLU A 43 8.06 0.49 12.34
C GLU A 43 8.24 -0.54 11.22
N ALA A 44 7.21 -1.33 10.91
CA ALA A 44 7.28 -2.33 9.84
C ALA A 44 7.48 -1.68 8.46
N VAL A 45 6.80 -0.55 8.22
CA VAL A 45 6.94 0.23 6.98
C VAL A 45 8.36 0.82 6.87
N VAL A 46 8.87 1.40 7.95
CA VAL A 46 10.22 2.00 7.98
C VAL A 46 11.30 0.94 7.75
N ARG A 47 11.22 -0.22 8.42
CA ARG A 47 12.16 -1.33 8.24
C ARG A 47 12.21 -1.80 6.78
N ALA A 48 11.05 -2.00 6.16
CA ALA A 48 10.99 -2.40 4.75
C ALA A 48 11.68 -1.37 3.83
N LEU A 49 11.47 -0.07 4.07
CA LEU A 49 12.11 0.98 3.26
C LEU A 49 13.64 1.00 3.41
N LEU A 50 14.16 0.76 4.61
CA LEU A 50 15.60 0.63 4.89
C LEU A 50 16.20 -0.59 4.18
N ASP A 51 15.45 -1.68 4.09
CA ASP A 51 15.83 -2.92 3.38
C ASP A 51 15.68 -2.81 1.85
N SER A 52 15.61 -1.59 1.32
CA SER A 52 15.46 -1.32 -0.13
C SER A 52 14.17 -1.90 -0.76
N VAL A 53 13.13 -2.12 0.05
CA VAL A 53 11.79 -2.56 -0.41
C VAL A 53 10.87 -1.35 -0.58
N ASN A 54 10.07 -1.31 -1.64
CA ASN A 54 9.05 -0.28 -1.82
C ASN A 54 7.77 -0.70 -1.10
N VAL A 55 7.03 0.25 -0.52
CA VAL A 55 5.87 -0.06 0.32
C VAL A 55 4.61 0.64 -0.19
N VAL A 56 3.53 -0.11 -0.32
CA VAL A 56 2.21 0.41 -0.65
C VAL A 56 1.25 0.09 0.49
N LEU A 57 0.50 1.10 0.96
CA LEU A 57 -0.59 0.92 1.90
C LEU A 57 -1.90 1.11 1.15
N ALA A 58 -2.57 0.00 0.81
CA ALA A 58 -3.83 0.00 0.08
C ALA A 58 -5.02 -0.14 1.04
N GLY A 59 -5.90 0.84 1.05
CA GLY A 59 -7.02 0.90 1.99
C GLY A 59 -8.24 1.62 1.48
N CYS A 60 -9.31 1.61 2.28
CA CYS A 60 -10.55 2.29 1.95
C CYS A 60 -10.33 3.78 1.67
N HIS A 61 -11.21 4.36 0.86
CA HIS A 61 -11.35 5.82 0.75
C HIS A 61 -11.57 6.45 2.13
N GLN A 62 -11.01 7.65 2.34
CA GLN A 62 -11.00 8.37 3.61
C GLN A 62 -12.37 8.45 4.30
N ASN A 63 -13.47 8.63 3.55
CA ASN A 63 -14.82 8.76 4.10
C ASN A 63 -15.62 7.44 4.15
N ASN A 64 -15.01 6.33 3.74
CA ASN A 64 -15.64 5.00 3.71
C ASN A 64 -14.83 3.97 4.50
N CYS A 65 -14.05 4.43 5.49
CA CYS A 65 -13.28 3.54 6.34
C CYS A 65 -14.22 2.80 7.31
N LYS A 66 -14.16 1.46 7.30
CA LYS A 66 -14.95 0.63 8.22
C LYS A 66 -14.57 0.82 9.69
N ASN A 67 -13.32 1.22 9.94
CA ASN A 67 -12.78 1.43 11.29
C ASN A 67 -12.57 2.92 11.57
N ILE A 68 -13.53 3.74 11.13
CA ILE A 68 -13.61 5.20 11.36
C ILE A 68 -12.50 5.97 10.64
N ASP A 69 -11.26 5.85 11.10
CA ASP A 69 -10.14 6.71 10.68
C ASP A 69 -8.89 5.95 10.24
N GLY A 70 -8.90 4.61 10.24
CA GLY A 70 -7.69 3.80 9.99
C GLY A 70 -6.96 4.12 8.68
N SER A 71 -7.69 4.28 7.57
CA SER A 71 -7.08 4.63 6.27
C SER A 71 -6.56 6.08 6.25
N ARG A 72 -7.30 7.01 6.87
CA ARG A 72 -6.92 8.42 6.98
C ARG A 72 -5.61 8.57 7.77
N LEU A 73 -5.50 7.88 8.90
CA LEU A 73 -4.30 7.89 9.73
C LEU A 73 -3.11 7.29 8.99
N ALA A 74 -3.31 6.19 8.25
CA ALA A 74 -2.26 5.60 7.42
C ALA A 74 -1.77 6.57 6.33
N LYS A 75 -2.68 7.28 5.64
CA LYS A 75 -2.33 8.33 4.68
C LYS A 75 -1.46 9.42 5.30
N MET A 76 -1.86 9.94 6.47
CA MET A 76 -1.09 10.96 7.19
C MET A 76 0.31 10.47 7.58
N ARG A 77 0.42 9.21 8.04
CA ARG A 77 1.72 8.59 8.37
C ARG A 77 2.61 8.45 7.14
N VAL A 78 2.04 8.04 6.01
CA VAL A 78 2.77 7.94 4.73
C VAL A 78 3.27 9.31 4.28
N GLU A 79 2.43 10.35 4.33
CA GLU A 79 2.86 11.71 3.94
C GLU A 79 3.98 12.25 4.84
N LEU A 80 3.91 11.97 6.15
CA LEU A 80 5.02 12.29 7.06
C LEU A 80 6.29 11.55 6.67
N LEU A 81 6.18 10.25 6.36
CA LEU A 81 7.33 9.43 5.97
C LEU A 81 7.96 9.89 4.65
N ARG A 82 7.15 10.26 3.66
CA ARG A 82 7.62 10.83 2.39
C ARG A 82 8.49 12.06 2.63
N ARG A 83 8.03 12.99 3.46
CA ARG A 83 8.81 14.18 3.83
C ARG A 83 10.11 13.85 4.56
N MET A 84 10.07 12.83 5.43
CA MET A 84 11.27 12.36 6.13
C MET A 84 12.28 11.73 5.16
N LEU A 85 11.83 10.92 4.21
CA LEU A 85 12.68 10.32 3.17
C LEU A 85 13.34 11.39 2.31
N GLU A 86 12.57 12.37 1.82
CA GLU A 86 13.09 13.53 1.09
C GLU A 86 14.15 14.28 1.91
N PHE A 87 13.89 14.52 3.18
CA PHE A 87 14.81 15.24 4.08
C PHE A 87 16.16 14.53 4.24
N ILE A 88 16.17 13.20 4.28
CA ILE A 88 17.41 12.41 4.40
C ILE A 88 18.03 12.04 3.03
N GLY A 89 17.51 12.58 1.93
CA GLY A 89 18.02 12.34 0.58
C GLY A 89 17.64 10.99 -0.02
N MET A 90 16.59 10.34 0.50
CA MET A 90 16.02 9.12 -0.07
C MET A 90 14.81 9.44 -0.96
N ASP A 91 14.53 8.55 -1.91
CA ASP A 91 13.38 8.68 -2.78
C ASP A 91 12.07 8.47 -2.00
N ALA A 92 11.24 9.52 -1.91
CA ALA A 92 9.94 9.48 -1.26
C ALA A 92 8.90 8.66 -2.03
N ASP A 93 9.10 8.42 -3.33
CA ASP A 93 8.17 7.62 -4.13
C ASP A 93 8.23 6.13 -3.81
N ARG A 94 9.19 5.70 -2.99
CA ARG A 94 9.30 4.35 -2.45
C ARG A 94 8.17 3.98 -1.47
N VAL A 95 7.40 4.96 -0.98
CA VAL A 95 6.20 4.71 -0.17
C VAL A 95 4.98 5.43 -0.72
N LYS A 96 3.86 4.71 -0.84
CA LYS A 96 2.58 5.22 -1.35
C LYS A 96 1.41 4.76 -0.48
N HIS A 97 0.40 5.62 -0.37
CA HIS A 97 -0.93 5.26 0.11
C HIS A 97 -1.88 5.24 -1.08
N LEU A 98 -2.68 4.18 -1.20
CA LEU A 98 -3.62 4.01 -2.29
C LEU A 98 -5.03 3.80 -1.74
N GLU A 99 -5.95 4.64 -2.21
CA GLU A 99 -7.36 4.57 -1.85
C GLU A 99 -8.13 3.71 -2.86
N ILE A 100 -8.65 2.59 -2.36
CA ILE A 100 -9.31 1.52 -3.12
C ILE A 100 -10.58 1.10 -2.39
N SER A 101 -11.70 1.09 -3.10
CA SER A 101 -12.92 0.41 -2.68
C SER A 101 -12.88 -1.07 -3.06
N THR A 102 -13.78 -1.87 -2.48
CA THR A 102 -13.92 -3.31 -2.80
C THR A 102 -14.17 -3.56 -4.30
N TYR A 103 -14.72 -2.59 -5.04
CA TYR A 103 -15.03 -2.73 -6.46
C TYR A 103 -13.92 -2.21 -7.38
N GLU A 104 -12.87 -1.60 -6.84
CA GLU A 104 -11.74 -1.03 -7.59
C GLU A 104 -10.53 -1.97 -7.60
N GLY A 105 -10.75 -3.30 -7.54
CA GLY A 105 -9.66 -4.29 -7.57
C GLY A 105 -8.76 -4.16 -8.81
N LEU A 106 -9.32 -3.82 -9.97
CA LEU A 106 -8.57 -3.64 -11.22
C LEU A 106 -7.56 -2.49 -11.10
N LYS A 107 -8.01 -1.35 -10.59
CA LYS A 107 -7.18 -0.17 -10.33
C LYS A 107 -6.01 -0.48 -9.40
N LEU A 108 -6.22 -1.32 -8.39
CA LEU A 108 -5.15 -1.77 -7.50
C LEU A 108 -4.12 -2.63 -8.24
N VAL A 109 -4.55 -3.60 -9.05
CA VAL A 109 -3.65 -4.47 -9.81
C VAL A 109 -2.86 -3.68 -10.85
N GLU A 110 -3.50 -2.80 -11.61
CA GLU A 110 -2.86 -1.93 -12.59
C GLU A 110 -1.79 -1.05 -11.94
N PHE A 111 -2.14 -0.39 -10.83
CA PHE A 111 -1.19 0.41 -10.07
C PHE A 111 0.03 -0.42 -9.59
N LEU A 112 -0.19 -1.63 -9.07
CA LEU A 112 0.91 -2.46 -8.58
C LEU A 112 1.83 -2.95 -9.70
N ASN A 113 1.29 -3.27 -10.88
CA ASN A 113 2.07 -3.62 -12.06
C ASN A 113 2.95 -2.45 -12.53
N GLU A 114 2.39 -1.25 -12.59
CA GLU A 114 3.15 -0.05 -12.94
C GLU A 114 4.21 0.28 -11.87
N PHE A 115 3.87 0.13 -10.60
CA PHE A 115 4.73 0.48 -9.48
C PHE A 115 5.92 -0.47 -9.33
N ALA A 116 5.75 -1.77 -9.59
CA ALA A 116 6.83 -2.76 -9.52
C ALA A 116 7.85 -2.65 -10.68
N THR A 117 7.42 -2.08 -11.81
CA THR A 117 8.27 -1.94 -13.01
C THR A 117 9.21 -0.72 -12.93
N ARG A 118 8.98 0.21 -12.00
CA ARG A 118 9.84 1.39 -11.76
C ARG A 118 11.07 1.03 -10.91
#